data_AF-A0A318ANR4-F1
#
_entry.id   AF-A0A318ANR4-F1
#
_cell.length_a   1.000
_cell.length_b   1.000
_cell.length_c   1.000
_cell.angle_alpha   90.00
_cell.angle_beta   90.00
_cell.angle_gamma   90.00
#
_symmetry.space_group_name_H-M   'P 1'
#
loop_
_entity.id
_entity.type
_entity.pdbx_description
1 polymer ?
#
loop_
_entity_poly.entity_id
_entity_poly.type
_entity_poly.pdbx_seq_one_letter_code
_entity_poly.pdbx_strand_id
1 'polypeptide(L)' 'AVEAMSSPRGVARQCLDWTERRHHLAGPLGVRLLSTMTDRGWLALEPKGRAVRLTSEGARELKARLGVSLDDEGRVAA' A
#
# COMPACT_ATOMS: atom_id res chain seq x y z
N ALA A 1 -14.19 -11.28 -3.60
CA ALA A 1 -15.07 -10.11 -3.78
C ALA A 1 -14.84 -9.14 -2.62
N VAL A 2 -15.12 -7.84 -2.80
CA VAL A 2 -15.05 -6.80 -1.74
C VAL A 2 -15.89 -7.20 -0.51
N GLU A 3 -16.90 -8.04 -0.72
CA GLU A 3 -17.81 -8.61 0.28
C GLU A 3 -17.11 -9.40 1.42
N ALA A 4 -15.91 -9.93 1.21
CA ALA A 4 -15.18 -10.68 2.24
C ALA A 4 -14.39 -9.78 3.22
N MET A 5 -14.40 -8.45 3.02
CA MET A 5 -13.50 -7.52 3.70
C MET A 5 -14.19 -6.81 4.87
N SER A 6 -14.82 -7.56 5.78
CA SER A 6 -15.57 -6.98 6.91
C SER A 6 -14.73 -6.87 8.19
N SER A 7 -14.85 -5.74 8.90
CA SER A 7 -14.35 -5.58 10.26
C SER A 7 -15.31 -4.70 11.08
N PRO A 8 -15.32 -4.78 12.43
CA PRO A 8 -16.16 -3.92 13.26
C PRO A 8 -15.94 -2.42 13.08
N ARG A 9 -14.82 -2.01 12.45
CA ARG A 9 -14.46 -0.61 12.18
C ARG A 9 -14.60 -0.24 10.69
N GLY A 10 -15.32 -1.04 9.92
CA GLY A 10 -15.46 -0.89 8.46
C GLY A 10 -14.32 -1.51 7.67
N VAL A 11 -14.36 -1.36 6.34
CA VAL A 11 -13.39 -1.96 5.42
C VAL A 11 -12.08 -1.16 5.33
N ALA A 12 -12.14 0.13 5.64
CA ALA A 12 -11.03 1.08 5.56
C ALA A 12 -11.23 2.22 6.56
N ARG A 13 -10.12 2.72 7.12
CA ARG A 13 -10.09 3.91 7.98
C ARG A 13 -8.74 4.61 7.87
N GLN A 14 -8.70 5.89 8.19
CA GLN A 14 -7.44 6.61 8.38
C GLN A 14 -6.77 6.15 9.70
N CYS A 15 -5.47 5.89 9.64
CA CYS A 15 -4.63 5.66 10.81
C CYS A 15 -3.47 6.64 10.76
N LEU A 16 -3.29 7.45 11.80
CA LEU A 16 -2.16 8.36 11.88
C LEU A 16 -0.90 7.57 12.23
N ASP A 17 0.13 7.67 11.39
CA ASP A 17 1.48 7.29 11.76
C ASP A 17 2.10 8.43 12.57
N TRP A 18 2.46 8.16 13.82
CA TRP A 18 3.03 9.17 14.72
C TRP A 18 4.47 9.56 14.36
N THR A 19 5.19 8.70 13.66
CA THR A 19 6.56 8.92 13.20
C THR A 19 6.57 9.80 11.96
N GLU A 20 5.77 9.45 10.94
CA GLU A 20 5.70 10.18 9.68
C GLU A 20 4.74 11.37 9.74
N ARG A 21 3.89 11.43 10.76
CA ARG A 21 2.79 12.41 10.92
C ARG A 21 1.86 12.44 9.70
N ARG A 22 1.64 11.28 9.08
CA ARG A 22 0.78 11.09 7.90
C ARG A 22 -0.30 10.06 8.17
N HIS A 23 -1.45 10.23 7.52
CA HIS A 23 -2.50 9.23 7.56
C HIS A 23 -2.23 8.11 6.56
N HIS A 24 -2.21 6.88 7.07
CA HIS A 24 -2.13 5.65 6.30
C HIS A 24 -3.51 5.00 6.18
N LEU A 25 -3.65 4.12 5.19
CA LEU A 25 -4.85 3.33 4.96
C LEU A 25 -4.84 2.08 5.86
N ALA A 26 -5.63 2.10 6.92
CA ALA A 26 -5.80 0.94 7.80
C ALA A 26 -7.10 0.19 7.54
N GLY A 27 -7.14 -1.06 7.98
CA GLY A 27 -8.30 -1.96 7.84
C GLY A 27 -8.11 -3.02 6.76
N PRO A 28 -9.11 -3.90 6.56
CA PRO A 28 -9.04 -5.01 5.62
C PRO A 28 -8.63 -4.60 4.20
N LEU A 29 -9.03 -3.41 3.74
CA LEU A 29 -8.64 -2.86 2.45
C LEU A 29 -7.15 -2.61 2.33
N GLY A 30 -6.54 -1.92 3.30
CA GLY A 30 -5.11 -1.65 3.28
C GLY A 30 -4.29 -2.95 3.29
N VAL A 31 -4.68 -3.92 4.11
CA VAL A 31 -4.01 -5.23 4.20
C VAL A 31 -4.07 -5.98 2.86
N ARG A 32 -5.26 -6.06 2.26
CA ARG A 32 -5.43 -6.79 1.01
C ARG A 32 -4.81 -6.07 -0.18
N LEU A 33 -4.80 -4.75 -0.16
CA LEU A 33 -4.10 -3.94 -1.16
C LEU A 33 -2.59 -4.19 -1.09
N LEU A 34 -1.99 -4.13 0.10
CA LEU A 34 -0.56 -4.42 0.28
C LEU A 34 -0.21 -5.83 -0.20
N SER A 35 -0.94 -6.85 0.27
CA SER A 35 -0.73 -8.24 -0.17
C SER A 35 -0.84 -8.37 -1.69
N THR A 36 -1.88 -7.84 -2.30
CA THR A 36 -2.07 -7.93 -3.76
C THR A 36 -0.94 -7.25 -4.53
N MET A 37 -0.47 -6.10 -4.06
CA MET A 37 0.61 -5.35 -4.73
C MET A 37 1.96 -6.05 -4.55
N THR A 38 2.24 -6.63 -3.39
CA THR A 38 3.45 -7.42 -3.16
C THR A 38 3.43 -8.73 -3.95
N ASP A 39 2.32 -9.46 -3.96
CA ASP A 39 2.16 -10.72 -4.71
C ASP A 39 2.33 -10.52 -6.22
N ARG A 40 2.00 -9.32 -6.72
CA ARG A 40 2.18 -8.91 -8.12
C ARG A 40 3.56 -8.31 -8.40
N GLY A 41 4.43 -8.19 -7.40
CA GLY A 41 5.75 -7.57 -7.56
C GLY A 41 5.74 -6.05 -7.74
N TRP A 42 4.62 -5.37 -7.47
CA TRP A 42 4.52 -3.91 -7.57
C TRP A 42 5.20 -3.21 -6.39
N LEU A 43 5.19 -3.88 -5.23
CA LEU A 43 5.91 -3.47 -4.03
C LEU A 43 6.88 -4.57 -3.61
N ALA A 44 8.05 -4.18 -3.14
CA ALA A 44 9.01 -5.07 -2.49
C ALA A 44 9.06 -4.75 -0.99
N LEU A 45 8.97 -5.78 -0.14
CA LEU A 45 9.16 -5.62 1.30
C LEU A 45 10.65 -5.46 1.60
N GLU A 46 11.02 -4.49 2.41
CA GLU A 46 12.40 -4.35 2.86
C GLU A 46 12.71 -5.39 3.95
N PRO A 47 13.89 -6.05 3.92
CA PRO A 47 14.20 -7.15 4.85
C PRO A 47 14.22 -6.74 6.33
N LYS A 48 14.35 -5.43 6.59
CA LYS A 48 14.41 -4.86 7.94
C LYS A 48 13.30 -3.83 8.10
N GLY A 49 12.41 -4.07 9.06
CA GLY A 49 11.38 -3.11 9.47
C GLY A 49 10.04 -3.36 8.76
N ARG A 50 9.26 -2.28 8.62
CA ARG A 50 7.91 -2.29 8.02
C ARG A 50 7.86 -1.62 6.66
N ALA A 51 9.03 -1.27 6.15
CA ALA A 51 9.13 -0.45 4.98
C ALA A 51 8.92 -1.24 3.68
N VAL A 52 8.38 -0.56 2.67
CA VAL A 52 8.16 -1.10 1.34
C VAL A 52 8.75 -0.18 0.29
N ARG A 53 9.23 -0.77 -0.80
CA ARG A 53 9.79 -0.06 -1.93
C ARG A 53 8.92 -0.26 -3.16
N LEU A 54 8.61 0.84 -3.84
CA LEU A 54 7.94 0.80 -5.14
C LEU A 54 8.90 0.25 -6.21
N THR A 55 8.47 -0.77 -6.96
CA THR A 55 9.23 -1.28 -8.11
C THR A 55 8.89 -0.47 -9.37
N SER A 56 9.78 -0.48 -10.37
CA SER A 56 9.51 0.18 -11.66
C SER A 56 8.28 -0.39 -12.36
N GLU A 57 8.05 -1.71 -12.23
CA GLU A 57 6.81 -2.33 -12.71
C GLU A 57 5.60 -1.82 -11.94
N GLY A 58 5.69 -1.74 -10.61
CA GLY A 58 4.63 -1.20 -9.77
C GLY A 58 4.26 0.24 -10.14
N ALA A 59 5.24 1.12 -10.37
CA ALA A 59 5.01 2.49 -10.79
C ALA A 59 4.24 2.55 -12.12
N ARG A 60 4.65 1.74 -13.11
CA ARG A 60 3.97 1.64 -14.41
C ARG A 60 2.54 1.14 -14.27
N GLU A 61 2.32 0.07 -13.52
CA GLU A 61 0.99 -0.55 -13.36
C GLU A 61 0.03 0.33 -12.54
N LEU A 62 0.53 1.02 -11.52
CA LEU A 62 -0.24 2.02 -10.77
C LEU A 62 -0.73 3.16 -11.68
N LYS A 63 0.17 3.69 -12.52
CA LYS A 63 -0.20 4.72 -13.49
C LYS A 63 -1.23 4.20 -14.50
N ALA A 64 -1.00 3.02 -15.06
CA ALA A 64 -1.85 2.46 -16.10
C ALA A 64 -3.26 2.07 -15.60
N ARG A 65 -3.37 1.54 -14.38
CA ARG A 65 -4.63 0.95 -13.87
C ARG A 65 -5.39 1.87 -12.93
N LEU A 66 -4.69 2.70 -12.18
CA LEU A 66 -5.28 3.58 -11.16
C LEU A 66 -5.07 5.07 -11.47
N GLY A 67 -4.33 5.42 -12.53
CA GLY A 67 -4.02 6.80 -12.85
C GLY A 67 -3.08 7.47 -11.85
N VAL A 68 -2.45 6.70 -10.95
CA VAL A 68 -1.58 7.22 -9.90
C VAL A 68 -0.16 7.29 -10.43
N SER A 69 0.36 8.51 -10.57
CA SER A 69 1.79 8.73 -10.78
C SER A 69 2.42 9.04 -9.42
N LEU A 70 3.38 8.21 -9.02
CA LEU A 70 4.16 8.45 -7.82
C LEU A 70 5.51 9.01 -8.28
N ASP A 71 5.86 10.19 -7.79
CA ASP A 71 7.11 10.89 -8.11
C ASP A 71 8.32 10.22 -7.42
N ASP A 72 8.09 9.09 -6.75
CA ASP A 72 8.93 8.43 -5.74
C ASP A 72 9.43 7.04 -6.23
N GLU A 73 9.76 6.87 -7.51
CA GLU A 73 10.38 5.62 -8.00
C GLU A 73 11.61 5.26 -7.15
N GLY A 74 11.57 4.10 -6.48
CA GLY A 74 12.66 3.62 -5.63
C GLY A 74 12.69 4.18 -4.20
N ARG A 75 11.76 5.05 -3.79
CA ARG A 75 11.65 5.51 -2.39
C ARG A 75 11.07 4.41 -1.50
N VAL A 76 11.59 4.33 -0.29
CA VAL A 76 11.18 3.38 0.74
C VAL A 76 10.22 4.11 1.70
N ALA A 77 8.98 3.63 1.81
CA ALA A 77 7.97 4.15 2.75
C ALA A 77 7.90 3.22 3.96
N ALA A 78 7.87 3.77 5.19
CA ALA A 78 8.02 3.01 6.43
C ALA A 78 6.70 2.47 7.01
#